data_AF-A0A517QWW6-F1
#
_entry.id   AF-A0A517QWW6-F1
#
_cell.length_a   1.000
_cell.length_b   1.000
_cell.length_c   1.000
_cell.angle_alpha   90.00
_cell.angle_beta   90.00
_cell.angle_gamma   90.00
#
_symmetry.space_group_name_H-M   'P 1'
#
loop_
_entity.id
_entity.type
_entity.pdbx_description
1 polymer ?
#
loop_
_entity_poly.entity_id
_entity_poly.type
_entity_poly.pdbx_seq_one_letter_code
_entity_poly.pdbx_strand_id
1 'polypeptide(L)'
;MNDAWLIAIGTGAVAVMLISSLLLKGSRLLAYSPKVSGGRDFLIARTPWTLRALSLLSYRRLVIVDAQERSILIRTNWLWVWPSRRSIGFDEVAAIQISADDWNPRTDAGFSGDQIDALAAWVRLHDSSRVMLARFVGAGNFQDGHLDGPLLFPVIDEAVQGLFDAFGSQGADLRDYVNRLEKILDVPLERVG
;
A
#
# COMPACT_ATOMS: atom_id res chain seq x y z
N MET A 1 13.96 -24.00 -0.25
CA MET A 1 12.91 -24.23 0.77
C MET A 1 11.66 -23.54 0.22
N ASN A 2 10.57 -24.29 0.04
CA ASN A 2 9.56 -24.11 -1.02
C ASN A 2 8.73 -22.80 -0.99
N ASP A 3 8.80 -22.01 -2.06
CA ASP A 3 8.00 -20.79 -2.29
C ASP A 3 6.51 -21.07 -2.64
N ALA A 4 6.13 -22.33 -2.87
CA ALA A 4 4.79 -22.71 -3.31
C ALA A 4 3.69 -22.51 -2.25
N TRP A 5 4.03 -22.45 -0.96
CA TRP A 5 3.03 -22.32 0.12
C TRP A 5 2.58 -20.88 0.38
N LEU A 6 3.35 -19.87 -0.05
CA LEU A 6 3.00 -18.45 0.13
C LEU A 6 1.86 -18.01 -0.80
N ILE A 7 1.69 -18.67 -1.96
CA ILE A 7 0.69 -18.31 -2.97
C ILE A 7 -0.72 -18.81 -2.57
N ALA A 8 -0.81 -19.99 -1.93
CA ALA A 8 -2.08 -20.63 -1.61
C ALA A 8 -2.85 -19.97 -0.44
N ILE A 9 -2.14 -19.33 0.51
CA ILE A 9 -2.78 -18.67 1.65
C ILE A 9 -3.21 -17.23 1.28
N GLY A 10 -2.51 -16.58 0.34
CA GLY A 10 -2.91 -15.29 -0.21
C GLY A 10 -4.25 -15.33 -0.94
N THR A 11 -4.56 -16.43 -1.64
CA THR A 11 -5.75 -16.55 -2.50
C THR A 11 -7.06 -16.63 -1.71
N GLY A 12 -7.06 -17.26 -0.53
CA GLY A 12 -8.27 -17.40 0.29
C GLY A 12 -8.77 -16.08 0.89
N ALA A 13 -7.85 -15.22 1.34
CA ALA A 13 -8.21 -13.87 1.83
C ALA A 13 -8.70 -12.97 0.70
N VAL A 14 -8.12 -13.11 -0.51
CA VAL A 14 -8.52 -12.38 -1.71
C VAL A 14 -9.92 -12.78 -2.17
N ALA A 15 -10.29 -14.06 -2.09
CA ALA A 15 -11.63 -14.53 -2.45
C ALA A 15 -12.73 -13.95 -1.53
N VAL A 16 -12.47 -13.88 -0.22
CA VAL A 16 -13.41 -13.27 0.74
C VAL A 16 -13.51 -11.75 0.53
N MET A 17 -12.41 -11.08 0.17
CA MET A 17 -12.41 -9.66 -0.23
C MET A 17 -13.25 -9.39 -1.48
N LEU A 18 -13.14 -10.23 -2.50
CA LEU A 18 -13.88 -10.04 -3.76
C LEU A 18 -15.40 -10.18 -3.56
N ILE A 19 -15.86 -11.15 -2.76
CA ILE A 19 -17.29 -11.36 -2.50
C ILE A 19 -17.88 -10.20 -1.68
N SER A 20 -17.12 -9.66 -0.73
CA SER A 20 -17.58 -8.51 0.06
C SER A 20 -17.58 -7.21 -0.73
N SER A 21 -16.69 -7.05 -1.73
CA SER A 21 -16.65 -5.89 -2.63
C SER A 21 -17.91 -5.73 -3.50
N LEU A 22 -18.50 -6.85 -3.93
CA LEU A 22 -19.69 -6.89 -4.79
C LEU A 22 -20.98 -6.49 -4.05
N LEU A 23 -21.06 -6.72 -2.75
CA LEU A 23 -22.29 -6.50 -1.95
C LEU A 23 -22.42 -5.08 -1.39
N LEU A 24 -21.39 -4.23 -1.51
CA LEU A 24 -21.28 -2.97 -0.77
C LEU A 24 -20.83 -1.79 -1.64
N LYS A 25 -21.27 -1.76 -2.91
CA LYS A 25 -21.09 -0.60 -3.81
C LYS A 25 -21.57 0.69 -3.11
N GLY A 26 -20.64 1.63 -2.90
CA GLY A 26 -20.88 2.94 -2.27
C GLY A 26 -20.67 3.00 -0.76
N SER A 27 -20.38 1.89 -0.09
CA SER A 27 -20.12 1.93 1.35
C SER A 27 -18.65 2.20 1.64
N ARG A 28 -18.35 3.32 2.31
CA ARG A 28 -17.02 3.68 2.84
C ARG A 28 -16.42 2.58 3.74
N LEU A 29 -17.22 1.60 4.14
CA LEU A 29 -16.83 0.43 4.93
C LEU A 29 -15.82 -0.49 4.22
N LEU A 30 -15.71 -0.43 2.89
CA LEU A 30 -14.77 -1.24 2.11
C LEU A 30 -13.47 -0.51 1.74
N ALA A 31 -13.37 0.80 1.98
CA ALA A 31 -12.11 1.50 1.79
C ALA A 31 -11.11 1.00 2.85
N TYR A 32 -10.04 0.38 2.39
CA TYR A 32 -8.95 -0.13 3.20
C TYR A 32 -7.81 0.88 3.18
N SER A 33 -7.76 1.73 4.20
CA SER A 33 -6.62 2.60 4.47
C SER A 33 -5.96 2.17 5.78
N PRO A 34 -4.63 1.94 5.81
CA PRO A 34 -3.92 1.70 7.06
C PRO A 34 -4.10 2.91 7.96
N LYS A 35 -4.40 2.68 9.24
CA LYS A 35 -4.52 3.79 10.18
C LYS A 35 -3.12 4.32 10.45
N VAL A 36 -2.80 5.46 9.88
CA VAL A 36 -1.56 6.19 10.09
C VAL A 36 -1.71 7.04 11.35
N SER A 37 -0.70 6.98 12.22
CA SER A 37 -0.59 7.82 13.40
C SER A 37 0.89 8.08 13.65
N GLY A 38 1.27 9.28 14.04
CA GLY A 38 2.68 9.59 14.21
C GLY A 38 2.88 11.02 14.68
N GLY A 39 4.07 11.27 15.20
CA GLY A 39 4.57 12.60 15.52
C GLY A 39 5.51 13.13 14.43
N ARG A 40 6.43 14.01 14.84
CA ARG A 40 7.50 14.53 13.98
C ARG A 40 8.57 13.48 13.69
N ASP A 41 8.93 12.69 14.71
CA ASP A 41 10.08 11.79 14.66
C ASP A 41 9.69 10.31 14.55
N PHE A 42 8.39 9.99 14.55
CA PHE A 42 7.92 8.62 14.43
C PHE A 42 6.63 8.52 13.62
N LEU A 43 6.51 7.45 12.85
CA LEU A 43 5.36 7.16 12.02
C LEU A 43 4.93 5.70 12.21
N ILE A 44 3.68 5.51 12.58
CA ILE A 44 3.09 4.19 12.81
C ILE A 44 1.95 3.98 11.83
N ALA A 45 2.08 2.97 10.97
CA ALA A 45 1.01 2.49 10.12
C ALA A 45 0.53 1.13 10.65
N ARG A 46 -0.77 1.03 10.95
CA ARG A 46 -1.38 -0.23 11.45
C ARG A 46 -2.57 -0.65 10.60
N THR A 47 -2.72 -1.96 10.44
CA THR A 47 -3.95 -2.52 9.85
C THR A 47 -5.18 -2.07 10.65
N PRO A 48 -6.22 -1.51 10.00
CA PRO A 48 -7.46 -1.07 10.65
C PRO A 48 -8.21 -2.23 11.29
N TRP A 49 -9.03 -1.93 12.30
CA TRP A 49 -9.78 -2.94 13.05
C TRP A 49 -10.81 -3.68 12.18
N THR A 50 -11.40 -3.00 11.20
CA THR A 50 -12.35 -3.60 10.24
C THR A 50 -11.71 -4.73 9.45
N LEU A 51 -10.52 -4.52 8.89
CA LEU A 51 -9.82 -5.60 8.17
C LEU A 51 -9.40 -6.72 9.11
N ARG A 52 -9.00 -6.39 10.35
CA ARG A 52 -8.71 -7.44 11.34
C ARG A 52 -9.95 -8.29 11.62
N ALA A 53 -11.12 -7.68 11.78
CA ALA A 53 -12.36 -8.43 11.97
C ALA A 53 -12.70 -9.30 10.75
N LEU A 54 -12.60 -8.75 9.53
CA LEU A 54 -12.85 -9.49 8.29
C LEU A 54 -11.88 -10.65 8.07
N SER A 55 -10.62 -10.48 8.46
CA SER A 55 -9.63 -11.55 8.44
C SER A 55 -9.72 -12.50 9.64
N LEU A 56 -10.77 -12.44 10.46
CA LEU A 56 -10.91 -13.25 11.69
C LEU A 56 -9.67 -13.13 12.61
N LEU A 57 -9.12 -11.91 12.68
CA LEU A 57 -7.89 -11.54 13.38
C LEU A 57 -6.64 -12.31 12.93
N SER A 58 -6.71 -13.06 11.82
CA SER A 58 -5.60 -13.84 11.28
C SER A 58 -4.51 -12.96 10.65
N TYR A 59 -4.82 -11.72 10.27
CA TYR A 59 -3.85 -10.82 9.65
C TYR A 59 -3.72 -9.52 10.44
N ARG A 60 -2.50 -9.22 10.87
CA ARG A 60 -2.14 -7.94 11.49
C ARG A 60 -0.77 -7.50 11.02
N ARG A 61 -0.70 -6.32 10.40
CA ARG A 61 0.56 -5.65 10.06
C ARG A 61 0.70 -4.36 10.88
N LEU A 62 1.91 -4.13 11.36
CA LEU A 62 2.33 -2.93 12.08
C LEU A 62 3.68 -2.50 11.51
N VAL A 63 3.75 -1.29 11.00
CA VAL A 63 4.98 -0.65 10.56
C VAL A 63 5.23 0.53 11.47
N ILE A 64 6.42 0.58 12.05
CA ILE A 64 6.89 1.68 12.89
C ILE A 64 8.15 2.20 12.22
N VAL A 65 8.17 3.47 11.92
CA VAL A 65 9.34 4.20 11.44
C VAL A 65 9.73 5.13 12.58
N ASP A 66 10.96 5.02 13.06
CA ASP A 66 11.46 5.81 14.18
C ASP A 66 12.76 6.50 13.78
N ALA A 67 12.74 7.84 13.78
CA ALA A 67 13.88 8.67 13.43
C ALA A 67 14.96 8.67 14.51
N GLN A 68 14.60 8.46 15.78
CA GLN A 68 15.55 8.41 16.89
C GLN A 68 16.33 7.10 16.87
N GLU A 69 15.64 5.97 16.64
CA GLU A 69 16.28 4.67 16.46
C GLU A 69 16.86 4.47 15.05
N ARG A 70 16.61 5.40 14.12
CA ARG A 70 16.97 5.34 12.70
C ARG A 70 16.63 3.99 12.07
N SER A 71 15.43 3.48 12.36
CA SER A 71 15.02 2.17 11.89
C SER A 71 13.53 2.09 11.51
N ILE A 72 13.24 1.18 10.58
CA ILE A 72 11.91 0.78 10.18
C ILE A 72 11.67 -0.62 10.72
N LEU A 73 10.73 -0.73 11.65
CA LEU A 73 10.29 -1.99 12.24
C LEU A 73 8.97 -2.44 11.62
N ILE A 74 8.98 -3.61 11.00
CA ILE A 74 7.82 -4.24 10.40
C ILE A 74 7.50 -5.49 11.20
N ARG A 75 6.28 -5.55 11.74
CA ARG A 75 5.72 -6.74 12.40
C ARG A 75 4.50 -7.20 11.63
N THR A 76 4.50 -8.45 11.23
CA THR A 76 3.36 -9.09 10.56
C THR A 76 3.01 -10.36 11.30
N ASN A 77 1.76 -10.51 11.72
CA ASN A 77 1.26 -11.73 12.31
C ASN A 77 0.28 -12.38 11.34
N TRP A 78 0.58 -13.61 10.93
CA TRP A 78 -0.28 -14.46 10.10
C TRP A 78 -0.84 -15.62 10.91
N LEU A 79 -2.15 -15.85 10.78
CA LEU A 79 -2.89 -16.99 11.34
C LEU A 79 -2.55 -17.27 12.81
N TRP A 80 -2.26 -16.24 13.58
CA TRP A 80 -1.83 -16.29 14.99
C TRP A 80 -0.48 -16.98 15.29
N VAL A 81 -0.01 -17.88 14.42
CA VAL A 81 1.13 -18.78 14.70
C VAL A 81 2.43 -18.39 13.99
N TRP A 82 2.39 -17.52 12.98
CA TRP A 82 3.58 -17.07 12.26
C TRP A 82 3.81 -15.57 12.43
N PRO A 83 4.32 -15.13 13.60
CA PRO A 83 4.81 -13.77 13.75
C PRO A 83 6.11 -13.62 12.94
N SER A 84 6.16 -12.60 12.11
CA SER A 84 7.35 -12.16 11.38
C SER A 84 7.72 -10.76 11.88
N ARG A 85 9.01 -10.59 12.17
CA ARG A 85 9.60 -9.30 12.53
C ARG A 85 10.76 -9.03 11.59
N ARG A 86 10.75 -7.87 10.94
CA ARG A 86 11.86 -7.36 10.14
C ARG A 86 12.20 -5.97 10.65
N SER A 87 13.49 -5.72 10.87
CA SER A 87 14.04 -4.40 11.18
C SER A 87 14.91 -4.01 10.01
N ILE A 88 14.82 -2.75 9.57
CA ILE A 88 15.59 -2.20 8.45
C ILE A 88 16.19 -0.89 8.95
N GLY A 89 17.50 -0.75 8.89
CA GLY A 89 18.18 0.51 9.19
C GLY A 89 17.90 1.55 8.12
N PHE A 90 17.88 2.84 8.47
CA PHE A 90 17.72 3.91 7.48
C PHE A 90 18.87 3.94 6.46
N ASP A 91 20.06 3.49 6.86
CA ASP A 91 21.23 3.31 6.00
C ASP A 91 21.08 2.20 4.96
N GLU A 92 20.11 1.29 5.13
CA GLU A 92 19.78 0.27 4.13
C GLU A 92 18.83 0.81 3.05
N VAL A 93 18.17 1.96 3.32
CA VAL A 93 17.10 2.51 2.49
C VAL A 93 17.67 3.40 1.39
N ALA A 94 17.41 3.03 0.13
CA ALA A 94 17.83 3.79 -1.04
C ALA A 94 16.79 4.81 -1.51
N ALA A 95 15.50 4.44 -1.52
CA ALA A 95 14.41 5.29 -2.00
C ALA A 95 13.05 4.83 -1.47
N ILE A 96 12.08 5.74 -1.44
CA ILE A 96 10.66 5.41 -1.25
C ILE A 96 10.04 5.18 -2.62
N GLN A 97 9.25 4.13 -2.77
CA GLN A 97 8.61 3.77 -4.03
C GLN A 97 7.10 3.73 -3.89
N ILE A 98 6.39 4.34 -4.84
CA ILE A 98 4.92 4.23 -4.94
C ILE A 98 4.59 3.34 -6.14
N SER A 99 3.74 2.35 -5.92
CA SER A 99 3.12 1.57 -6.99
C SER A 99 1.60 1.69 -6.94
N ALA A 100 0.99 1.66 -8.12
CA ALA A 100 -0.44 1.42 -8.29
C ALA A 100 -0.56 0.04 -8.94
N ASP A 101 -1.12 -0.92 -8.21
CA ASP A 101 -1.46 -2.24 -8.73
C ASP A 101 -2.93 -2.21 -9.13
N ASP A 102 -3.22 -2.46 -10.42
CA ASP A 102 -4.59 -2.75 -10.85
C ASP A 102 -4.92 -4.19 -10.43
N TRP A 103 -5.88 -4.33 -9.52
CA TRP A 103 -6.30 -5.62 -8.97
C TRP A 103 -7.45 -6.25 -9.75
N ASN A 104 -7.69 -5.81 -10.98
CA ASN A 104 -8.72 -6.36 -11.83
C ASN A 104 -8.21 -7.55 -12.67
N PRO A 105 -8.46 -8.82 -12.28
CA PRO A 105 -8.15 -9.97 -13.14
C PRO A 105 -9.05 -10.06 -14.39
N ARG A 106 -9.97 -9.10 -14.59
CA ARG A 106 -10.94 -9.07 -15.70
C ARG A 106 -10.68 -7.96 -16.73
N THR A 107 -9.55 -7.27 -16.68
CA THR A 107 -9.17 -6.29 -17.72
C THR A 107 -9.14 -6.90 -19.12
N ASP A 108 -8.85 -8.20 -19.25
CA ASP A 108 -8.93 -8.91 -20.54
C ASP A 108 -10.37 -9.16 -21.05
N ALA A 109 -11.38 -9.04 -20.19
CA ALA A 109 -12.75 -9.46 -20.49
C ALA A 109 -13.69 -8.31 -20.92
N GLY A 110 -13.18 -7.09 -21.12
CA GLY A 110 -13.94 -5.96 -21.69
C GLY A 110 -15.07 -5.40 -20.80
N PHE A 111 -15.07 -5.71 -19.50
CA PHE A 111 -16.06 -5.17 -18.56
C PHE A 111 -15.59 -3.82 -18.02
N SER A 112 -16.27 -2.74 -18.43
CA SER A 112 -16.09 -1.36 -17.92
C SER A 112 -16.79 -1.16 -16.56
N GLY A 113 -16.47 -1.99 -15.57
CA GLY A 113 -16.98 -1.86 -14.20
C GLY A 113 -16.02 -1.09 -13.29
N ASP A 114 -16.55 -0.54 -12.18
CA ASP A 114 -15.76 0.01 -11.05
C ASP A 114 -14.50 -0.82 -10.80
N GLN A 115 -13.33 -0.21 -11.02
CA GLN A 115 -12.05 -0.84 -10.75
C GLN A 115 -11.69 -0.65 -9.27
N ILE A 116 -11.21 -1.73 -8.66
CA ILE A 116 -10.63 -1.66 -7.31
C ILE A 116 -9.15 -1.40 -7.51
N ASP A 117 -8.73 -0.24 -7.07
CA ASP A 117 -7.34 0.14 -7.18
C ASP A 117 -6.61 -0.10 -5.87
N ALA A 118 -5.39 -0.62 -5.99
CA ALA A 118 -4.51 -0.82 -4.86
C ALA A 118 -3.27 0.05 -5.01
N LEU A 119 -3.12 1.03 -4.14
CA LEU A 119 -1.90 1.79 -4.00
C LEU A 119 -1.01 1.20 -2.91
N ALA A 120 0.29 1.18 -3.14
CA ALA A 120 1.24 0.71 -2.15
C ALA A 120 2.46 1.62 -2.04
N ALA A 121 2.85 1.89 -0.80
CA ALA A 121 4.12 2.49 -0.45
C ALA A 121 5.12 1.38 -0.14
N TRP A 122 6.22 1.41 -0.85
CA TRP A 122 7.36 0.52 -0.72
C TRP A 122 8.59 1.31 -0.33
N VAL A 123 9.55 0.62 0.26
CA VAL A 123 10.91 1.12 0.41
C VAL A 123 11.82 0.21 -0.40
N ARG A 124 12.63 0.82 -1.27
CA ARG A 124 13.69 0.14 -2.01
C ARG A 124 14.97 0.20 -1.18
N LEU A 125 15.59 -0.95 -0.96
CA LEU A 125 16.86 -1.05 -0.26
C LEU A 125 18.03 -0.93 -1.25
N HIS A 126 19.24 -0.71 -0.75
CA HIS A 126 20.45 -0.65 -1.57
C HIS A 126 20.74 -1.94 -2.34
N ASP A 127 20.30 -3.09 -1.84
CA ASP A 127 20.38 -4.39 -2.54
C ASP A 127 19.31 -4.56 -3.65
N SER A 128 18.59 -3.48 -3.98
CA SER A 128 17.47 -3.44 -4.93
C SER A 128 16.23 -4.23 -4.50
N SER A 129 16.23 -4.87 -3.35
CA SER A 129 15.03 -5.50 -2.80
C SER A 129 14.01 -4.42 -2.40
N ARG A 130 12.73 -4.79 -2.45
CA ARG A 130 11.62 -3.89 -2.10
C ARG A 130 10.88 -4.43 -0.89
N VAL A 131 10.54 -3.54 0.03
CA VAL A 131 9.79 -3.86 1.22
C VAL A 131 8.54 -3.00 1.30
N MET A 132 7.38 -3.64 1.23
CA MET A 132 6.10 -2.94 1.35
C MET A 132 5.98 -2.37 2.76
N LEU A 133 5.68 -1.09 2.89
CA LEU A 133 5.36 -0.48 4.18
C LEU A 133 3.86 -0.47 4.41
N ALA A 134 3.13 0.09 3.45
CA ALA A 134 1.70 0.31 3.56
C ALA A 134 1.01 0.04 2.21
N ARG A 135 -0.22 -0.44 2.27
CA ARG A 135 -1.08 -0.62 1.11
C ARG A 135 -2.44 0.00 1.41
N PHE A 136 -2.96 0.76 0.46
CA PHE A 136 -4.22 1.48 0.48
C PHE A 136 -5.05 0.90 -0.67
N VAL A 137 -6.26 0.43 -0.38
CA VAL A 137 -7.15 -0.19 -1.36
C VAL A 137 -8.52 0.44 -1.24
N GLY A 138 -9.19 0.66 -2.37
CA GLY A 138 -10.59 1.01 -2.36
C GLY A 138 -11.09 1.33 -3.75
N ALA A 139 -12.33 1.83 -3.80
CA ALA A 139 -12.93 2.23 -5.05
C ALA A 139 -12.20 3.46 -5.60
N GLY A 140 -11.42 3.27 -6.67
CA GLY A 140 -10.95 4.38 -7.48
C GLY A 140 -12.05 4.79 -8.44
N ASN A 141 -12.06 6.06 -8.80
CA ASN A 141 -12.96 6.59 -9.82
C ASN A 141 -12.14 6.80 -11.10
N PHE A 142 -11.46 5.76 -11.57
CA PHE A 142 -10.83 5.73 -12.90
C PHE A 142 -11.94 5.64 -13.96
N GLN A 143 -12.74 6.70 -14.09
CA GLN A 143 -13.74 6.78 -15.15
C GLN A 143 -13.19 7.37 -16.45
N ASP A 144 -12.06 8.10 -16.41
CA ASP A 144 -11.52 8.76 -17.60
C ASP A 144 -10.05 8.42 -17.80
N GLY A 145 -9.80 7.40 -18.62
CA GLY A 145 -8.46 7.02 -19.08
C GLY A 145 -7.80 8.14 -19.87
N HIS A 146 -7.06 9.01 -19.18
CA HIS A 146 -6.11 9.96 -19.77
C HIS A 146 -4.84 10.06 -18.91
N LEU A 147 -4.19 8.92 -18.70
CA LEU A 147 -2.73 8.87 -18.49
C LEU A 147 -2.01 8.48 -19.80
N ASP A 148 -2.61 8.78 -20.96
CA ASP A 148 -2.05 8.54 -22.31
C ASP A 148 -1.09 9.66 -22.77
N GLY A 149 -0.40 10.33 -21.84
CA GLY A 149 0.68 11.25 -22.17
C GLY A 149 2.02 10.51 -22.24
N PRO A 150 2.86 10.70 -23.28
CA PRO A 150 4.20 10.12 -23.30
C PRO A 150 4.99 10.59 -22.07
N LEU A 151 5.29 9.63 -21.19
CA LEU A 151 6.00 9.78 -19.91
C LEU A 151 7.47 10.17 -20.12
N LEU A 152 7.69 11.40 -20.56
CA LEU A 152 9.01 12.02 -20.59
C LEU A 152 9.03 13.13 -19.52
N PHE A 153 9.68 12.81 -18.39
CA PHE A 153 9.90 13.64 -17.21
C PHE A 153 10.28 15.10 -17.53
N PRO A 154 9.85 16.10 -16.72
CA PRO A 154 10.57 16.41 -15.48
C PRO A 154 9.68 16.95 -14.33
N VAL A 155 8.48 16.42 -14.10
CA VAL A 155 7.69 16.81 -12.93
C VAL A 155 7.17 15.57 -12.21
N ILE A 156 8.03 15.01 -11.35
CA ILE A 156 7.66 13.92 -10.42
C ILE A 156 6.45 14.38 -9.58
N ASP A 157 6.39 15.67 -9.22
CA ASP A 157 5.28 16.25 -8.48
C ASP A 157 3.94 16.14 -9.23
N GLU A 158 3.84 16.55 -10.50
CA GLU A 158 2.57 16.52 -11.24
C GLU A 158 2.08 15.09 -11.50
N ALA A 159 3.00 14.17 -11.82
CA ALA A 159 2.63 12.77 -12.07
C ALA A 159 2.17 12.06 -10.79
N VAL A 160 2.85 12.31 -9.66
CA VAL A 160 2.47 11.79 -8.35
C VAL A 160 1.19 12.47 -7.86
N GLN A 161 1.03 13.76 -8.11
CA GLN A 161 -0.15 14.55 -7.74
C GLN A 161 -1.38 14.10 -8.53
N GLY A 162 -1.27 13.90 -9.84
CA GLY A 162 -2.34 13.36 -10.67
C GLY A 162 -2.73 11.94 -10.29
N LEU A 163 -1.77 11.11 -9.88
CA LEU A 163 -2.03 9.78 -9.33
C LEU A 163 -2.91 9.88 -8.08
N PHE A 164 -2.53 10.69 -7.12
CA PHE A 164 -3.30 10.90 -5.90
C PHE A 164 -4.69 11.53 -6.12
N ASP A 165 -4.83 12.45 -7.07
CA ASP A 165 -6.10 13.11 -7.36
C ASP A 165 -7.12 12.13 -7.97
N ALA A 166 -6.66 11.10 -8.70
CA ALA A 166 -7.50 10.01 -9.22
C ALA A 166 -8.06 9.07 -8.13
N PHE A 167 -7.40 8.96 -6.98
CA PHE A 167 -7.78 8.03 -5.90
C PHE A 167 -8.63 8.64 -4.77
N GLY A 168 -9.03 9.91 -4.92
CA GLY A 168 -9.88 10.60 -3.94
C GLY A 168 -9.28 10.61 -2.53
N SER A 169 -10.08 10.24 -1.52
CA SER A 169 -9.63 10.29 -0.11
C SER A 169 -8.47 9.35 0.21
N GLN A 170 -8.31 8.26 -0.55
CA GLN A 170 -7.22 7.30 -0.34
C GLN A 170 -5.89 7.83 -0.87
N GLY A 171 -5.95 8.57 -1.99
CA GLY A 171 -4.79 9.27 -2.51
C GLY A 171 -4.29 10.32 -1.50
N ALA A 172 -5.20 11.06 -0.88
CA ALA A 172 -4.84 12.01 0.18
C ALA A 172 -4.16 11.33 1.39
N ASP A 173 -4.69 10.19 1.86
CA ASP A 173 -4.10 9.43 2.97
C ASP A 173 -2.70 8.90 2.64
N LEU A 174 -2.51 8.33 1.44
CA LEU A 174 -1.20 7.86 1.00
C LEU A 174 -0.22 9.03 0.80
N ARG A 175 -0.68 10.15 0.25
CA ARG A 175 0.14 11.36 0.08
C ARG A 175 0.64 11.88 1.42
N ASP A 176 -0.23 12.01 2.43
CA ASP A 176 0.18 12.40 3.78
C ASP A 176 1.16 11.38 4.39
N TYR A 177 0.91 10.08 4.20
CA TYR A 177 1.81 9.01 4.66
C TYR A 177 3.21 9.11 4.04
N VAL A 178 3.29 9.22 2.71
CA VAL A 178 4.57 9.30 1.98
C VAL A 178 5.32 10.58 2.32
N ASN A 179 4.63 11.73 2.37
CA ASN A 179 5.27 13.00 2.71
C ASN A 179 5.88 13.00 4.11
N ARG A 180 5.26 12.31 5.07
CA ARG A 180 5.84 12.13 6.41
C ARG A 180 7.01 11.15 6.38
N LEU A 181 6.89 10.08 5.61
CA LEU A 181 7.93 9.08 5.47
C LEU A 181 9.19 9.68 4.83
N GLU A 182 9.05 10.45 3.77
CA GLU A 182 10.14 11.19 3.09
C GLU A 182 10.86 12.10 4.07
N LYS A 183 10.12 12.91 4.85
CA LYS A 183 10.70 13.80 5.87
C LYS A 183 11.46 13.07 6.98
N ILE A 184 11.00 11.88 7.36
CA ILE A 184 11.63 11.09 8.43
C ILE A 184 12.87 10.35 7.92
N LEU A 185 12.79 9.76 6.73
CA LEU A 185 13.86 8.95 6.16
C LEU A 185 14.94 9.80 5.47
N ASP A 186 14.60 10.99 4.99
CA ASP A 186 15.49 11.86 4.21
C ASP A 186 16.05 11.17 2.96
N VAL A 187 15.17 10.47 2.23
CA VAL A 187 15.49 9.70 1.01
C VAL A 187 14.56 10.10 -0.13
N PRO A 188 15.01 10.01 -1.40
CA PRO A 188 14.21 10.42 -2.53
C PRO A 188 12.97 9.55 -2.76
N LEU A 189 11.93 10.16 -3.32
CA LEU A 189 10.75 9.49 -3.82
C LEU A 189 10.93 9.06 -5.28
N GLU A 190 10.68 7.79 -5.56
CA GLU A 190 10.70 7.18 -6.90
C GLU A 190 9.31 6.64 -7.28
N ARG A 191 8.93 6.82 -8.54
CA ARG A 191 7.75 6.14 -9.09
C ARG A 191 8.16 4.79 -9.67
N VAL A 192 7.43 3.74 -9.33
CA VAL A 192 7.51 2.46 -10.03
C VAL A 192 6.46 2.50 -11.14
N GLY A 193 6.94 2.64 -12.38
CA GLY A 193 6.12 2.47 -13.59
C GLY A 193 6.00 1.01 -13.99
#